data_AF-D8UF34-F1
#
_entry.id   AF-D8UF34-F1
#
_cell.length_a   1.000
_cell.length_b   1.000
_cell.length_c   1.000
_cell.angle_alpha   90.00
_cell.angle_beta   90.00
_cell.angle_gamma   90.00
#
_symmetry.space_group_name_H-M   'P 1'
#
loop_
_entity.id
_entity.type
_entity.pdbx_description
1 polymer ?
#
loop_
_entity_poly.entity_id
_entity_poly.type
_entity_poly.pdbx_seq_one_letter_code
_entity_poly.pdbx_strand_id
1 'polypeptide(L)'
;MAKWGEGDPRWLVEHRDDGKNVNGWHWEEKDRKEWTKTRLAELFSGLVLHEVEDAAEGEPTRIIVERLKDMTGDASITTRKGNKRFAVFDLTLALTWEGLVAGGSSTCPSSSFHPIIRRDRGFSIGHQPSVVKGDIRVEEVHSTGDEDDYVYSVTVEGSGAAQTKLRSLVASDAIRSKVYGTIAQCVRELREQA
;
A
#
# COMPACT_ATOMS: atom_id res chain seq x y z
N MET A 1 58.08 -21.23 22.64
CA MET A 1 57.84 -20.83 21.23
C MET A 1 57.41 -22.08 20.49
N ALA A 2 56.25 -22.07 19.84
CA ALA A 2 55.77 -23.20 19.04
C ALA A 2 56.73 -23.42 17.85
N LYS A 3 57.02 -24.69 17.53
CA LYS A 3 57.91 -25.04 16.41
C LYS A 3 57.21 -24.75 15.09
N TRP A 4 57.93 -24.15 14.15
CA TRP A 4 57.45 -23.89 12.80
C TRP A 4 57.08 -25.21 12.10
N GLY A 5 55.80 -25.42 11.81
CA GLY A 5 55.29 -26.60 11.10
C GLY A 5 54.63 -27.68 11.96
N GLU A 6 54.71 -27.59 13.30
CA GLU A 6 53.86 -28.39 14.19
C GLU A 6 52.70 -27.54 14.69
N GLY A 7 51.54 -27.79 14.12
CA GLY A 7 50.34 -27.15 14.60
C GLY A 7 49.80 -27.77 15.88
N ASP A 8 49.63 -26.97 16.93
CA ASP A 8 49.08 -27.39 18.23
C ASP A 8 47.69 -28.04 18.08
N PRO A 9 47.46 -29.33 18.33
CA PRO A 9 46.15 -29.97 18.12
C PRO A 9 44.93 -29.32 18.82
N ARG A 10 45.12 -28.34 19.72
CA ARG A 10 44.05 -27.45 20.22
C ARG A 10 43.55 -26.42 19.20
N TRP A 11 44.34 -26.06 18.20
CA TRP A 11 44.00 -25.09 17.15
C TRP A 11 43.39 -25.80 15.93
N LEU A 12 42.23 -26.44 16.08
CA LEU A 12 41.53 -27.00 14.91
C LEU A 12 41.07 -25.84 13.99
N VAL A 13 41.96 -25.31 13.16
CA VAL A 13 41.60 -24.49 11.99
C VAL A 13 41.31 -25.48 10.85
N GLU A 14 40.39 -26.39 11.12
CA GLU A 14 39.75 -27.13 10.04
C GLU A 14 38.91 -26.12 9.27
N HIS A 15 39.18 -26.00 7.97
CA HIS A 15 38.24 -25.45 7.03
C HIS A 15 36.98 -26.31 7.10
N ARG A 16 36.05 -25.90 7.94
CA ARG A 16 34.77 -26.56 8.07
C ARG A 16 33.96 -26.21 6.83
N ASP A 17 33.70 -27.19 5.96
CA ASP A 17 32.81 -27.02 4.78
C ASP A 17 31.38 -26.60 5.16
N ASP A 18 31.03 -26.70 6.44
CA ASP A 18 29.80 -26.15 6.99
C ASP A 18 29.90 -24.63 7.15
N GLY A 19 30.00 -23.86 6.07
CA GLY A 19 29.86 -22.38 6.04
C GLY A 19 28.51 -21.84 6.54
N LYS A 20 27.89 -22.53 7.49
CA LYS A 20 26.66 -22.22 8.20
C LYS A 20 26.94 -21.18 9.26
N ASN A 21 26.09 -20.16 9.31
CA ASN A 21 26.08 -19.13 10.33
C ASN A 21 25.69 -19.72 11.69
N VAL A 22 26.66 -20.31 12.39
CA VAL A 22 26.43 -20.94 13.70
C VAL A 22 25.95 -19.87 14.67
N ASN A 23 24.75 -20.06 15.22
CA ASN A 23 24.12 -19.17 16.20
C ASN A 23 23.86 -17.73 15.72
N GLY A 24 23.83 -17.45 14.41
CA GLY A 24 23.51 -16.10 13.90
C GLY A 24 24.55 -15.03 14.30
N TRP A 25 25.82 -15.44 14.47
CA TRP A 25 26.91 -14.55 14.85
C TRP A 25 27.54 -13.84 13.65
N HIS A 26 27.55 -14.50 12.49
CA HIS A 26 27.99 -13.91 11.24
C HIS A 26 26.84 -13.12 10.61
N TRP A 27 27.20 -12.06 9.90
CA TRP A 27 26.25 -11.26 9.14
C TRP A 27 25.57 -12.14 8.09
N GLU A 28 24.25 -12.18 8.10
CA GLU A 28 23.43 -12.82 7.09
C GLU A 28 22.30 -11.87 6.73
N GLU A 29 22.17 -11.56 5.44
CA GLU A 29 21.13 -10.67 4.93
C GLU A 29 20.23 -11.47 4.00
N LYS A 30 18.92 -11.42 4.27
CA LYS A 30 17.89 -12.08 3.46
C LYS A 30 17.01 -11.04 2.83
N ASP A 31 17.02 -10.98 1.51
CA ASP A 31 16.07 -10.16 0.76
C ASP A 31 14.64 -10.68 0.96
N ARG A 32 13.73 -9.77 1.28
CA ARG A 32 12.29 -10.00 1.48
C ARG A 32 11.44 -9.10 0.59
N LYS A 33 12.03 -8.41 -0.37
CA LYS A 33 11.34 -7.52 -1.31
C LYS A 33 10.15 -8.18 -2.01
N GLU A 34 10.32 -9.39 -2.52
CA GLU A 34 9.26 -10.10 -3.25
C GLU A 34 8.10 -10.48 -2.32
N TRP A 35 8.41 -10.88 -1.08
CA TRP A 35 7.41 -11.17 -0.06
C TRP A 35 6.61 -9.91 0.30
N THR A 36 7.31 -8.80 0.57
CA THR A 36 6.67 -7.52 0.91
C THR A 36 5.77 -7.03 -0.23
N LYS A 37 6.21 -7.14 -1.49
CA LYS A 37 5.41 -6.75 -2.65
C LYS A 37 4.11 -7.56 -2.75
N THR A 38 4.22 -8.88 -2.62
CA THR A 38 3.06 -9.78 -2.67
C THR A 38 2.11 -9.49 -1.52
N ARG A 39 2.67 -9.33 -0.30
CA ARG A 39 1.86 -9.10 0.89
C ARG A 39 1.13 -7.77 0.87
N LEU A 40 1.78 -6.69 0.45
CA LEU A 40 1.13 -5.39 0.28
C LEU A 40 0.05 -5.47 -0.80
N ALA A 41 0.30 -6.16 -1.92
CA ALA A 41 -0.71 -6.33 -2.96
C ALA A 41 -1.98 -7.03 -2.44
N GLU A 42 -1.84 -8.08 -1.62
CA GLU A 42 -2.96 -8.76 -0.96
C GLU A 42 -3.72 -7.83 0.00
N LEU A 43 -2.99 -7.13 0.87
CA LEU A 43 -3.60 -6.26 1.89
C LEU A 43 -4.32 -5.05 1.28
N PHE A 44 -3.81 -4.52 0.17
CA PHE A 44 -4.43 -3.38 -0.53
C PHE A 44 -5.54 -3.80 -1.49
N SER A 45 -5.51 -5.03 -2.03
CA SER A 45 -6.56 -5.49 -2.95
C SER A 45 -7.91 -5.56 -2.24
N GLY A 46 -8.86 -4.71 -2.66
CA GLY A 46 -10.21 -4.69 -2.09
C GLY A 46 -10.35 -3.96 -0.76
N LEU A 47 -9.33 -3.20 -0.32
CA LEU A 47 -9.41 -2.42 0.91
C LEU A 47 -10.44 -1.29 0.76
N VAL A 48 -11.48 -1.31 1.61
CA VAL A 48 -12.50 -0.26 1.66
C VAL A 48 -12.03 0.86 2.60
N LEU A 49 -11.59 1.97 2.02
CA LEU A 49 -11.11 3.13 2.78
C LEU A 49 -12.27 3.89 3.40
N HIS A 50 -13.39 3.99 2.70
CA HIS A 50 -14.56 4.69 3.17
C HIS A 50 -15.82 4.08 2.57
N GLU A 51 -16.86 3.92 3.37
CA GLU A 51 -18.17 3.45 2.96
C GLU A 51 -19.22 4.16 3.79
N VAL A 52 -20.17 4.80 3.10
CA VAL A 52 -21.32 5.50 3.67
C VAL A 52 -22.53 5.07 2.87
N GLU A 53 -23.43 4.33 3.51
CA GLU A 53 -24.62 3.76 2.87
C GLU A 53 -25.68 4.83 2.54
N ASP A 54 -25.75 5.91 3.35
CA ASP A 54 -26.72 7.00 3.23
C ASP A 54 -26.06 8.34 2.84
N ALA A 55 -25.21 8.34 1.82
CA ALA A 55 -24.58 9.55 1.32
C ALA A 55 -25.60 10.44 0.58
N ALA A 56 -25.60 11.75 0.87
CA ALA A 56 -26.47 12.70 0.18
C ALA A 56 -26.11 12.82 -1.31
N GLU A 57 -27.03 13.32 -2.13
CA GLU A 57 -26.80 13.53 -3.57
C GLU A 57 -25.57 14.45 -3.78
N GLY A 58 -24.57 13.94 -4.49
CA GLY A 58 -23.28 14.56 -4.73
C GLY A 58 -22.20 14.27 -3.67
N GLU A 59 -22.39 13.30 -2.76
CA GLU A 59 -21.39 12.88 -1.77
C GLU A 59 -20.74 11.53 -2.13
N PRO A 60 -19.45 11.34 -1.76
CA PRO A 60 -18.75 10.09 -2.01
C PRO A 60 -19.33 8.95 -1.14
N THR A 61 -19.95 7.98 -1.81
CA THR A 61 -20.58 6.82 -1.19
C THR A 61 -19.55 5.80 -0.75
N ARG A 62 -18.53 5.55 -1.59
CA ARG A 62 -17.55 4.49 -1.32
C ARG A 62 -16.21 4.75 -1.97
N ILE A 63 -15.12 4.42 -1.29
CA ILE A 63 -13.74 4.50 -1.79
C ILE A 63 -13.08 3.15 -1.58
N ILE A 64 -12.66 2.52 -2.66
CA ILE A 64 -12.05 1.19 -2.68
C ILE A 64 -10.67 1.29 -3.32
N VAL A 65 -9.67 0.66 -2.70
CA VAL A 65 -8.37 0.45 -3.34
C VAL A 65 -8.49 -0.73 -4.30
N GLU A 66 -8.20 -0.49 -5.58
CA GLU A 66 -8.26 -1.53 -6.61
C GLU A 66 -7.03 -2.44 -6.48
N ARG A 67 -5.83 -1.83 -6.52
CA ARG A 67 -4.57 -2.57 -6.49
C ARG A 67 -3.36 -1.69 -6.17
N LEU A 68 -2.27 -2.36 -5.79
CA LEU A 68 -0.93 -1.79 -5.81
C LEU A 68 -0.45 -1.68 -7.26
N LYS A 69 -0.20 -0.46 -7.73
CA LYS A 69 0.28 -0.16 -9.08
C LYS A 69 1.76 -0.48 -9.18
N ASP A 70 2.54 0.13 -8.30
CA ASP A 70 3.99 -0.02 -8.25
C ASP A 70 4.48 0.00 -6.79
N MET A 71 5.55 -0.76 -6.56
CA MET A 71 6.32 -0.75 -5.31
C MET A 71 7.79 -0.62 -5.69
N THR A 72 8.38 0.52 -5.34
CA THR A 72 9.81 0.79 -5.49
C THR A 72 10.46 0.74 -4.12
N GLY A 73 11.69 0.24 -4.04
CA GLY A 73 12.41 0.13 -2.78
C GLY A 73 12.99 -1.26 -2.50
N ASP A 74 13.45 -1.44 -1.28
CA ASP A 74 14.07 -2.65 -0.75
C ASP A 74 13.55 -2.99 0.64
N ALA A 75 13.55 -4.29 0.94
CA ALA A 75 13.19 -4.82 2.24
C ALA A 75 14.07 -6.03 2.49
N SER A 76 14.97 -5.95 3.47
CA SER A 76 15.86 -7.03 3.86
C SER A 76 15.84 -7.28 5.36
N ILE A 77 16.09 -8.53 5.74
CA ILE A 77 16.23 -8.93 7.14
C ILE A 77 17.69 -9.29 7.37
N THR A 78 18.34 -8.53 8.26
CA THR A 78 19.74 -8.74 8.61
C THR A 78 19.83 -9.44 9.96
N THR A 79 20.62 -10.51 10.06
CA THR A 79 20.86 -11.27 11.29
C THR A 79 22.31 -11.11 11.72
N ARG A 80 22.54 -10.74 13.00
CA ARG A 80 23.89 -10.60 13.57
C ARG A 80 23.89 -10.81 15.09
N LYS A 81 25.08 -11.04 15.66
CA LYS A 81 25.34 -11.00 17.12
C LYS A 81 24.39 -11.88 17.95
N GLY A 82 24.18 -13.13 17.54
CA GLY A 82 23.35 -14.06 18.32
C GLY A 82 21.88 -13.99 17.94
N ASN A 83 21.57 -14.08 16.65
CA ASN A 83 20.20 -14.08 16.11
C ASN A 83 19.41 -12.80 16.37
N LYS A 84 20.10 -11.66 16.58
CA LYS A 84 19.44 -10.36 16.57
C LYS A 84 19.12 -10.03 15.12
N ARG A 85 17.84 -10.01 14.78
CA ARG A 85 17.38 -9.72 13.43
C ARG A 85 16.81 -8.31 13.35
N PHE A 86 17.12 -7.62 12.28
CA PHE A 86 16.63 -6.28 12.00
C PHE A 86 15.98 -6.29 10.63
N ALA A 87 14.71 -5.88 10.58
CA ALA A 87 14.04 -5.57 9.33
C ALA A 87 14.48 -4.17 8.89
N VAL A 88 15.24 -4.11 7.81
CA VAL A 88 15.61 -2.87 7.12
C VAL A 88 14.71 -2.78 5.89
N PHE A 89 14.02 -1.68 5.74
CA PHE A 89 13.16 -1.44 4.59
C PHE A 89 13.19 0.05 4.24
N ASP A 90 13.05 0.32 2.95
CA ASP A 90 12.84 1.62 2.34
C ASP A 90 11.89 1.40 1.17
N LEU A 91 10.66 1.92 1.27
CA LEU A 91 9.58 1.64 0.35
C LEU A 91 8.91 2.93 -0.13
N THR A 92 8.61 2.95 -1.42
CA THR A 92 7.77 3.93 -2.09
C THR A 92 6.63 3.20 -2.79
N LEU A 93 5.39 3.53 -2.45
CA LEU A 93 4.19 2.83 -2.89
C LEU A 93 3.36 3.72 -3.81
N ALA A 94 2.86 3.16 -4.91
CA ALA A 94 1.83 3.77 -5.74
C ALA A 94 0.61 2.84 -5.79
N LEU A 95 -0.55 3.34 -5.41
CA LEU A 95 -1.82 2.64 -5.28
C LEU A 95 -2.85 3.24 -6.23
N THR A 96 -3.67 2.42 -6.89
CA THR A 96 -4.86 2.90 -7.62
C THR A 96 -6.11 2.70 -6.78
N TRP A 97 -6.96 3.71 -6.72
CA TRP A 97 -8.23 3.67 -6.01
C TRP A 97 -9.38 4.13 -6.90
N GLU A 98 -10.56 3.61 -6.60
CA GLU A 98 -11.81 3.93 -7.26
C GLU A 98 -12.82 4.47 -6.22
N GLY A 99 -13.41 5.61 -6.53
CA GLY A 99 -14.44 6.27 -5.74
C GLY A 99 -15.78 6.27 -6.46
N LEU A 100 -16.83 5.91 -5.72
CA LEU A 100 -18.22 6.01 -6.14
C LEU A 100 -18.85 7.24 -5.50
N VAL A 101 -19.52 8.06 -6.30
CA VAL A 101 -20.30 9.21 -5.81
C VAL A 101 -21.77 8.97 -6.12
N ALA A 102 -22.62 9.09 -5.09
CA ALA A 102 -24.06 9.06 -5.24
C ALA A 102 -24.46 10.33 -6.00
N GLY A 103 -24.75 10.21 -7.28
CA GLY A 103 -25.26 11.31 -8.07
C GLY A 103 -24.25 12.32 -8.58
N GLY A 104 -23.65 11.97 -9.71
CA GLY A 104 -23.05 12.94 -10.61
C GLY A 104 -23.96 13.11 -11.81
N SER A 105 -24.55 14.28 -12.00
CA SER A 105 -25.14 14.66 -13.29
C SER A 105 -24.01 14.70 -14.32
N SER A 106 -23.76 13.59 -15.02
CA SER A 106 -23.07 13.67 -16.30
C SER A 106 -24.01 14.44 -17.23
N THR A 107 -23.77 15.74 -17.38
CA THR A 107 -24.42 16.53 -18.42
C THR A 107 -24.00 15.93 -19.76
N CYS A 108 -24.86 15.06 -20.31
CA CYS A 108 -24.81 14.71 -21.72
C CYS A 108 -24.93 16.02 -22.50
N PRO A 109 -24.04 16.32 -23.48
CA PRO A 109 -24.30 17.43 -24.38
C PRO A 109 -25.64 17.13 -25.07
N SER A 110 -26.59 18.03 -24.88
CA SER A 110 -27.96 17.93 -25.38
C SER A 110 -27.93 17.71 -26.90
N SER A 111 -28.11 16.47 -27.32
CA SER A 111 -28.62 16.19 -28.66
C SER A 111 -30.12 16.47 -28.61
N SER A 112 -30.48 17.60 -29.18
CA SER A 112 -31.85 18.07 -29.39
C SER A 112 -32.71 17.00 -30.06
N PHE A 113 -33.46 16.24 -29.26
CA PHE A 113 -34.57 15.42 -29.72
C PHE A 113 -35.87 16.00 -29.17
N HIS A 114 -36.73 16.44 -30.10
CA HIS A 114 -38.04 17.02 -29.84
C HIS A 114 -38.95 16.04 -29.06
N PRO A 115 -39.77 16.52 -28.10
CA PRO A 115 -40.63 15.65 -27.33
C PRO A 115 -41.91 15.33 -28.13
N ILE A 116 -42.10 14.07 -28.50
CA ILE A 116 -43.44 13.55 -28.80
C ILE A 116 -44.00 12.94 -27.51
N ILE A 117 -45.04 13.59 -27.00
CA ILE A 117 -45.79 13.28 -25.79
C ILE A 117 -46.33 11.84 -25.87
N ARG A 118 -45.93 10.97 -24.94
CA ARG A 118 -46.78 9.88 -24.43
C ARG A 118 -46.61 9.74 -22.92
N ARG A 119 -47.66 10.15 -22.19
CA ARG A 119 -47.95 9.72 -20.82
C ARG A 119 -48.15 8.20 -20.85
N ASP A 120 -47.28 7.45 -20.19
CA ASP A 120 -47.67 6.53 -19.13
C ASP A 120 -46.43 5.84 -18.52
N ARG A 121 -46.49 5.65 -17.20
CA ARG A 121 -45.55 4.94 -16.31
C ARG A 121 -44.29 5.71 -15.89
N GLY A 122 -44.12 5.78 -14.57
CA GLY A 122 -43.03 6.45 -13.88
C GLY A 122 -41.67 6.02 -14.41
N PHE A 123 -40.97 6.98 -15.02
CA PHE A 123 -39.57 6.87 -15.34
C PHE A 123 -38.80 7.18 -14.06
N SER A 124 -38.46 6.14 -13.28
CA SER A 124 -37.41 6.28 -12.28
C SER A 124 -36.15 6.67 -13.04
N ILE A 125 -35.74 7.94 -12.93
CA ILE A 125 -34.43 8.40 -13.38
C ILE A 125 -33.42 7.53 -12.66
N GLY A 126 -32.89 6.52 -13.37
CA GLY A 126 -31.79 5.70 -12.91
C GLY A 126 -30.60 6.62 -12.72
N HIS A 127 -30.44 7.10 -11.50
CA HIS A 127 -29.38 8.00 -11.09
C HIS A 127 -28.07 7.20 -11.17
N GLN A 128 -27.33 7.33 -12.27
CA GLN A 128 -26.11 6.57 -12.49
C GLN A 128 -25.03 7.05 -11.50
N PRO A 129 -24.41 6.15 -10.71
CA PRO A 129 -23.29 6.53 -9.86
C PRO A 129 -22.10 6.91 -10.74
N SER A 130 -21.53 8.10 -10.53
CA SER A 130 -20.33 8.50 -11.24
C SER A 130 -19.12 7.85 -10.56
N VAL A 131 -18.44 6.96 -11.29
CA VAL A 131 -17.18 6.34 -10.87
C VAL A 131 -16.02 7.29 -11.18
N VAL A 132 -15.19 7.54 -10.20
CA VAL A 132 -13.98 8.38 -10.29
C VAL A 132 -12.78 7.53 -9.94
N LYS A 133 -11.70 7.64 -10.71
CA LYS A 133 -10.44 6.94 -10.43
C LYS A 133 -9.38 7.92 -9.97
N GLY A 134 -8.42 7.42 -9.21
CA GLY A 134 -7.26 8.19 -8.78
C GLY A 134 -6.08 7.31 -8.38
N ASP A 135 -4.95 7.96 -8.13
CA ASP A 135 -3.76 7.32 -7.59
C ASP A 135 -3.41 7.95 -6.24
N ILE A 136 -2.91 7.11 -5.33
CA ILE A 136 -2.31 7.52 -4.06
C ILE A 136 -0.85 7.11 -4.12
N ARG A 137 0.07 8.02 -3.82
CA ARG A 137 1.47 7.69 -3.61
C ARG A 137 1.88 7.96 -2.18
N VAL A 138 2.59 7.01 -1.60
CA VAL A 138 3.17 7.09 -0.26
C VAL A 138 4.67 6.92 -0.43
N GLU A 139 5.42 7.97 -0.15
CA GLU A 139 6.89 7.98 -0.21
C GLU A 139 7.47 8.01 1.22
N GLU A 140 8.77 7.70 1.34
CA GLU A 140 9.52 7.72 2.61
C GLU A 140 9.06 6.68 3.66
N VAL A 141 8.58 5.50 3.24
CA VAL A 141 8.28 4.41 4.17
C VAL A 141 9.57 3.65 4.49
N HIS A 142 10.34 4.12 5.49
CA HIS A 142 11.61 3.51 5.87
C HIS A 142 11.68 3.06 7.33
N SER A 143 12.57 2.10 7.62
CA SER A 143 12.69 1.43 8.93
C SER A 143 13.03 2.31 10.13
N THR A 144 13.53 3.52 9.88
CA THR A 144 13.86 4.53 10.89
C THR A 144 12.88 5.69 10.92
N GLY A 145 11.92 5.71 10.00
CA GLY A 145 10.88 6.72 9.93
C GLY A 145 9.68 6.26 10.74
N ASP A 146 9.02 7.21 11.38
CA ASP A 146 7.76 6.99 12.06
C ASP A 146 6.58 7.30 11.11
N GLU A 147 5.35 7.01 11.53
CA GLU A 147 4.15 7.20 10.70
C GLU A 147 3.94 8.68 10.27
N ASP A 148 4.59 9.61 10.96
CA ASP A 148 4.59 11.05 10.67
C ASP A 148 5.55 11.46 9.53
N ASP A 149 6.51 10.61 9.16
CA ASP A 149 7.50 10.89 8.11
C ASP A 149 6.96 10.55 6.70
N TYR A 150 5.82 9.86 6.60
CA TYR A 150 5.29 9.42 5.31
C TYR A 150 4.74 10.57 4.46
N VAL A 151 5.32 10.74 3.27
CA VAL A 151 4.84 11.74 2.31
C VAL A 151 3.65 11.15 1.52
N TYR A 152 2.44 11.60 1.87
CA TYR A 152 1.19 11.19 1.22
C TYR A 152 0.75 12.17 0.14
N SER A 153 0.71 11.71 -1.11
CA SER A 153 0.19 12.48 -2.25
C SER A 153 -0.98 11.79 -2.93
N VAL A 154 -1.99 12.59 -3.30
CA VAL A 154 -3.23 12.10 -3.92
C VAL A 154 -3.43 12.79 -5.26
N THR A 155 -3.62 12.00 -6.30
CA THR A 155 -4.06 12.46 -7.62
C THR A 155 -5.43 11.90 -7.92
N VAL A 156 -6.33 12.75 -8.43
CA VAL A 156 -7.69 12.36 -8.83
C VAL A 156 -7.82 12.65 -10.32
N GLU A 157 -8.32 11.69 -11.09
CA GLU A 157 -8.50 11.87 -12.53
C GLU A 157 -9.79 12.66 -12.81
N GLY A 158 -9.62 13.89 -13.29
CA GLY A 158 -10.68 14.77 -13.79
C GLY A 158 -10.83 16.09 -13.04
N SER A 159 -11.73 16.95 -13.53
CA SER A 159 -12.09 18.23 -12.92
C SER A 159 -13.61 18.39 -12.79
N GLY A 160 -14.21 17.80 -11.76
CA GLY A 160 -15.63 17.93 -11.41
C GLY A 160 -15.89 18.25 -9.93
N ALA A 161 -17.08 18.75 -9.60
CA ALA A 161 -17.48 19.05 -8.22
C ALA A 161 -17.46 17.79 -7.32
N ALA A 162 -17.92 16.65 -7.85
CA ALA A 162 -17.84 15.35 -7.21
C ALA A 162 -16.40 14.90 -6.90
N GLN A 163 -15.47 15.19 -7.83
CA GLN A 163 -14.07 14.81 -7.72
C GLN A 163 -13.30 15.68 -6.72
N THR A 164 -13.69 16.96 -6.61
CA THR A 164 -13.13 17.87 -5.60
C THR A 164 -13.49 17.42 -4.18
N LYS A 165 -14.74 16.98 -3.98
CA LYS A 165 -15.19 16.39 -2.71
C LYS A 165 -14.44 15.09 -2.39
N LEU A 166 -14.34 14.18 -3.36
CA LEU A 166 -13.54 12.95 -3.21
C LEU A 166 -12.08 13.26 -2.87
N ARG A 167 -11.45 14.22 -3.54
CA ARG A 167 -10.07 14.63 -3.25
C ARG A 167 -9.91 15.10 -1.80
N SER A 168 -10.86 15.91 -1.30
CA SER A 168 -10.83 16.36 0.10
C SER A 168 -11.01 15.21 1.08
N LEU A 169 -11.81 14.21 0.73
CA LEU A 169 -12.08 13.06 1.59
C LEU A 169 -10.92 12.05 1.59
N VAL A 170 -10.32 11.78 0.43
CA VAL A 170 -9.08 10.96 0.32
C VAL A 170 -7.92 11.64 1.02
N ALA A 171 -7.85 12.97 1.00
CA ALA A 171 -6.86 13.73 1.75
C ALA A 171 -7.10 13.73 3.27
N SER A 172 -8.26 13.28 3.75
CA SER A 172 -8.60 13.29 5.18
C SER A 172 -7.75 12.32 5.99
N ASP A 173 -7.54 12.67 7.26
CA ASP A 173 -6.75 11.90 8.22
C ASP A 173 -7.31 10.48 8.47
N ALA A 174 -8.63 10.32 8.36
CA ALA A 174 -9.29 9.02 8.52
C ALA A 174 -8.88 8.01 7.43
N ILE A 175 -8.61 8.47 6.21
CA ILE A 175 -8.16 7.59 5.13
C ILE A 175 -6.65 7.35 5.24
N ARG A 176 -5.88 8.38 5.59
CA ARG A 176 -4.44 8.25 5.82
C ARG A 176 -4.14 7.22 6.91
N SER A 177 -4.77 7.35 8.07
CA SER A 177 -4.62 6.41 9.18
C SER A 177 -4.98 4.96 8.81
N LYS A 178 -5.98 4.74 7.96
CA LYS A 178 -6.28 3.39 7.44
C LYS A 178 -5.16 2.85 6.55
N VAL A 179 -4.67 3.67 5.61
CA VAL A 179 -3.56 3.29 4.71
C VAL A 179 -2.30 3.01 5.52
N TYR A 180 -1.95 3.88 6.46
CA TYR A 180 -0.81 3.71 7.36
C TYR A 180 -0.98 2.49 8.26
N GLY A 181 -2.18 2.24 8.78
CA GLY A 181 -2.49 1.04 9.56
C GLY A 181 -2.26 -0.26 8.76
N THR A 182 -2.62 -0.27 7.47
CA THR A 182 -2.35 -1.41 6.58
C THR A 182 -0.84 -1.59 6.33
N ILE A 183 -0.10 -0.50 6.13
CA ILE A 183 1.37 -0.53 5.99
C ILE A 183 2.01 -1.03 7.29
N ALA A 184 1.58 -0.51 8.44
CA ALA A 184 2.07 -0.91 9.76
C ALA A 184 1.79 -2.39 10.05
N GLN A 185 0.65 -2.92 9.61
CA GLN A 185 0.38 -4.36 9.66
C GLN A 185 1.43 -5.15 8.87
N CYS A 186 1.72 -4.74 7.62
CA CYS A 186 2.73 -5.40 6.81
C CYS A 186 4.14 -5.32 7.43
N VAL A 187 4.50 -4.16 8.00
CA VAL A 187 5.79 -3.96 8.69
C VAL A 187 5.89 -4.84 9.93
N ARG A 188 4.80 -4.98 10.70
CA ARG A 188 4.76 -5.89 11.85
C ARG A 188 5.00 -7.35 11.42
N GLU A 189 4.31 -7.80 10.38
CA GLU A 189 4.50 -9.15 9.83
C GLU A 189 5.92 -9.36 9.28
N LEU A 190 6.53 -8.33 8.68
CA LEU A 190 7.94 -8.37 8.26
C LEU A 190 8.88 -8.53 9.46
N ARG A 191 8.61 -7.82 10.56
CA ARG A 191 9.38 -7.92 11.81
C ARG A 191 9.20 -9.29 12.49
N GLU A 192 8.04 -9.94 12.35
CA GLU A 192 7.82 -11.31 12.85
C GLU A 192 8.60 -12.38 12.07
N GLN A 193 9.00 -12.08 10.83
CA GLN A 193 9.89 -12.93 10.03
C GLN A 193 11.37 -12.69 10.31
N ALA A 194 11.68 -11.61 11.04
CA ALA A 194 12.96 -11.38 11.70
C ALA A 194 13.03 -12.25 12.98
#